data_AF-A0A4S4N4W3-F1
#
_entry.id   AF-A0A4S4N4W3-F1
#
_cell.length_a   1.000
_cell.length_b   1.000
_cell.length_c   1.000
_cell.angle_alpha   90.00
_cell.angle_beta   90.00
_cell.angle_gamma   90.00
#
_symmetry.space_group_name_H-M   'P 1'
#
loop_
_entity.id
_entity.type
_entity.pdbx_description
1 polymer ?
#
loop_
_entity_poly.entity_id
_entity_poly.type
_entity_poly.pdbx_seq_one_letter_code
_entity_poly.pdbx_strand_id
1 'polypeptide(L)'
;MAPLAGTPLFVFVFVFVFVCVSLLACVDAAVTWNATPFNPAAVPLAVRSPYLSAWLAQGSGTPLNGAWPTFWTGQIVGWAGYIKVDGVTYNFLGDPDVAGAQKASQKSLEFTSTQSIFVMTAGPVDLTVTFLSPVEPTDLAKQSFPFSYLTLSAAPNDNKTHSVQLYTDISAEWVSGDTSLIANWSSTTAGSILTHQVQLVTQTPFGEVNDRIQQGSAFYSTLNIRGATFQTGQDIVVRAEFIANGSLANTQDTDFRAVSDRWPVFAYAHNLGTISAATSPVVLSVGHVRDPAIEYIIAGGAIQQRSLFFWSSFSAVSAAISSFLDDFSNALTRAKAFDAQVSKDASAISADYVSIVALSIRQVFGAVELTVSKMGSGKFNTSDVMMFMKEISSDGNVNTVDVVFPSWPAFLYTNAALGKLLLLPLFEYQVTGQYPNKWSIHDIGASYPKALGPNDGDDEPMPVEESGNILIMTLSHVQRTGDKSLITTYVFDLLDQWTQFLITDSLIPANQISTDDFAGSLANQTNLAIKGIVGIKAMAEIASLVGDTARSANYSLIASSYVTQWQTFATASGGKHLTLSYGNDTSWGLSYNLFADKLLGTNVFPEAIFEMQTSWYSTVANAFGVPLDTR
;
A
#
# COMPACT_ATOMS: atom_id res chain seq x y z
N MET A 1 11.07 -34.47 -85.76
CA MET A 1 10.93 -33.34 -86.70
C MET A 1 10.40 -32.15 -85.92
N ALA A 2 11.21 -31.11 -85.74
CA ALA A 2 10.73 -29.72 -85.60
C ALA A 2 10.30 -29.22 -87.02
N PRO A 3 9.68 -28.04 -87.25
CA PRO A 3 9.63 -26.79 -86.43
C PRO A 3 8.25 -26.03 -86.45
N LEU A 4 7.87 -25.15 -85.51
CA LEU A 4 8.12 -23.69 -85.23
C LEU A 4 6.89 -22.77 -85.41
N ALA A 5 6.92 -21.69 -84.59
CA ALA A 5 6.19 -20.40 -84.57
C ALA A 5 4.83 -20.37 -83.81
N GLY A 6 4.56 -19.47 -82.85
CA GLY A 6 5.33 -18.39 -82.19
C GLY A 6 4.36 -17.37 -81.53
N THR A 7 4.66 -16.85 -80.33
CA THR A 7 4.18 -15.54 -79.79
C THR A 7 4.95 -15.16 -78.50
N PRO A 8 5.17 -13.86 -78.19
CA PRO A 8 6.15 -13.40 -77.19
C PRO A 8 5.56 -13.10 -75.80
N LEU A 9 6.38 -13.27 -74.76
CA LEU A 9 6.08 -12.98 -73.36
C LEU A 9 6.67 -11.60 -72.97
N PHE A 10 5.86 -10.76 -72.32
CA PHE A 10 6.21 -9.44 -71.81
C PHE A 10 7.13 -9.52 -70.58
N VAL A 11 8.15 -8.66 -70.54
CA VAL A 11 9.05 -8.43 -69.41
C VAL A 11 8.40 -7.43 -68.46
N PHE A 12 8.14 -7.81 -67.21
CA PHE A 12 7.77 -6.89 -66.13
C PHE A 12 8.98 -6.61 -65.23
N VAL A 13 9.36 -5.33 -65.17
CA VAL A 13 10.32 -4.76 -64.23
C VAL A 13 9.62 -4.58 -62.88
N PHE A 14 10.07 -5.28 -61.84
CA PHE A 14 9.61 -5.05 -60.46
C PHE A 14 10.45 -3.94 -59.81
N VAL A 15 9.81 -2.80 -59.54
CA VAL A 15 10.32 -1.73 -58.68
C VAL A 15 10.07 -2.13 -57.23
N PHE A 16 11.13 -2.28 -56.44
CA PHE A 16 11.04 -2.45 -54.98
C PHE A 16 10.61 -1.12 -54.35
N VAL A 17 9.37 -1.06 -53.85
CA VAL A 17 8.91 0.00 -52.95
C VAL A 17 9.34 -0.38 -51.53
N PHE A 18 10.24 0.41 -50.95
CA PHE A 18 10.56 0.38 -49.53
C PHE A 18 9.30 0.73 -48.72
N VAL A 19 8.74 -0.24 -48.00
CA VAL A 19 7.75 0.01 -46.95
C VAL A 19 8.53 0.47 -45.73
N CYS A 20 8.59 1.78 -45.51
CA CYS A 20 8.97 2.34 -44.21
C CYS A 20 7.89 1.94 -43.21
N VAL A 21 8.17 0.92 -42.39
CA VAL A 21 7.44 0.65 -41.16
C VAL A 21 7.70 1.84 -40.24
N SER A 22 6.72 2.74 -40.16
CA SER A 22 6.68 3.79 -39.15
C SER A 22 6.65 3.12 -37.78
N LEU A 23 7.78 3.20 -37.06
CA LEU A 23 7.83 3.11 -35.61
C LEU A 23 6.83 4.13 -35.05
N LEU A 24 5.63 3.68 -34.71
CA LEU A 24 4.76 4.40 -33.79
C LEU A 24 5.45 4.35 -32.44
N ALA A 25 6.29 5.35 -32.15
CA ALA A 25 6.54 5.71 -30.77
C ALA A 25 5.16 5.92 -30.13
N CYS A 26 4.86 5.17 -29.06
CA CYS A 26 3.79 5.58 -28.16
C CYS A 26 4.23 6.94 -27.60
N VAL A 27 3.74 8.01 -28.20
CA VAL A 27 3.82 9.32 -27.57
C VAL A 27 2.82 9.21 -26.43
N ASP A 28 3.31 8.93 -25.22
CA ASP A 28 2.51 9.17 -24.02
C ASP A 28 2.05 10.62 -24.11
N ALA A 29 0.76 10.82 -24.33
CA ALA A 29 0.20 12.14 -24.37
C ALA A 29 0.42 12.75 -22.98
N ALA A 30 1.27 13.77 -22.90
CA ALA A 30 1.45 14.51 -21.66
C ALA A 30 0.07 14.99 -21.19
N VAL A 31 -0.22 14.74 -19.91
CA VAL A 31 -1.46 15.22 -19.28
C VAL A 31 -1.62 16.73 -19.51
N THR A 32 -2.86 17.20 -19.66
CA THR A 32 -3.14 18.63 -19.94
C THR A 32 -3.04 19.53 -18.69
N TRP A 33 -2.52 19.01 -17.58
CA TRP A 33 -2.34 19.68 -16.30
C TRP A 33 -0.92 19.46 -15.77
N ASN A 34 -0.52 20.25 -14.77
CA ASN A 34 0.76 20.04 -14.11
C ASN A 34 0.65 18.91 -13.07
N ALA A 35 1.54 17.93 -13.12
CA ALA A 35 1.62 16.85 -12.14
C ALA A 35 3.00 16.86 -11.46
N THR A 36 3.04 16.96 -10.14
CA THR A 36 4.27 16.99 -9.33
C THR A 36 4.23 15.89 -8.27
N PRO A 37 5.27 15.07 -8.13
CA PRO A 37 6.51 15.04 -8.92
C PRO A 37 6.36 14.49 -10.35
N PHE A 38 5.37 13.63 -10.60
CA PHE A 38 5.04 13.10 -11.92
C PHE A 38 3.55 12.72 -11.97
N ASN A 39 3.08 12.12 -13.07
CA ASN A 39 1.73 11.56 -13.17
C ASN A 39 1.76 10.06 -12.79
N PRO A 40 1.32 9.67 -11.57
CA PRO A 40 1.38 8.28 -11.13
C PRO A 40 0.30 7.43 -11.83
N ALA A 41 0.53 6.12 -11.93
CA ALA A 41 -0.47 5.19 -12.47
C ALA A 41 -1.76 5.17 -11.63
N ALA A 42 -1.63 5.34 -10.31
CA ALA A 42 -2.74 5.49 -9.39
C ALA A 42 -2.42 6.52 -8.30
N VAL A 43 -3.37 7.42 -8.01
CA VAL A 43 -3.25 8.43 -6.94
C VAL A 43 -3.97 7.94 -5.69
N PRO A 44 -3.33 7.91 -4.51
CA PRO A 44 -4.00 7.52 -3.28
C PRO A 44 -4.96 8.65 -2.83
N LEU A 45 -6.23 8.34 -2.60
CA LEU A 45 -7.25 9.30 -2.14
C LEU A 45 -7.60 9.10 -0.66
N ALA A 46 -7.83 7.85 -0.24
CA ALA A 46 -8.00 7.51 1.17
C ALA A 46 -7.37 6.14 1.42
N VAL A 47 -6.10 6.14 1.84
CA VAL A 47 -5.29 4.92 2.01
C VAL A 47 -4.68 4.89 3.40
N ARG A 48 -5.27 4.08 4.29
CA ARG A 48 -4.92 4.04 5.72
C ARG A 48 -4.80 2.63 6.29
N SER A 49 -5.48 1.67 5.68
CA SER A 49 -5.44 0.26 6.07
C SER A 49 -5.91 -0.60 4.88
N PRO A 50 -5.77 -1.94 4.95
CA PRO A 50 -6.18 -2.82 3.86
C PRO A 50 -7.63 -2.62 3.41
N TYR A 51 -8.50 -2.12 4.30
CA TYR A 51 -9.93 -1.90 4.03
C TYR A 51 -10.35 -0.44 3.95
N LEU A 52 -9.46 0.52 4.21
CA LEU A 52 -9.64 1.91 3.79
C LEU A 52 -8.59 2.22 2.72
N SER A 53 -8.94 1.88 1.48
CA SER A 53 -8.03 1.88 0.33
C SER A 53 -8.78 2.36 -0.92
N ALA A 54 -8.85 3.68 -1.11
CA ALA A 54 -9.48 4.32 -2.26
C ALA A 54 -8.43 5.04 -3.12
N TRP A 55 -8.46 4.76 -4.43
CA TRP A 55 -7.47 5.20 -5.40
C TRP A 55 -8.15 5.82 -6.62
N LEU A 56 -7.50 6.79 -7.25
CA LEU A 56 -7.82 7.23 -8.60
C LEU A 56 -6.89 6.52 -9.57
N ALA A 57 -7.42 5.60 -10.39
CA ALA A 57 -6.68 5.01 -11.50
C ALA A 57 -6.43 6.09 -12.57
N GLN A 58 -5.26 6.71 -12.50
CA GLN A 58 -4.92 7.86 -13.33
C GLN A 58 -4.31 7.42 -14.67
N GLY A 59 -3.61 6.29 -14.72
CA GLY A 59 -3.03 5.74 -15.95
C GLY A 59 -2.30 6.80 -16.77
N SER A 60 -2.64 6.92 -18.05
CA SER A 60 -2.06 7.92 -18.97
C SER A 60 -2.65 9.33 -18.84
N GLY A 61 -3.59 9.59 -17.93
CA GLY A 61 -4.17 10.92 -17.73
C GLY A 61 -5.66 10.98 -17.46
N THR A 62 -6.16 10.29 -16.42
CA THR A 62 -7.52 10.47 -15.91
C THR A 62 -7.56 11.62 -14.88
N PRO A 63 -8.38 12.67 -15.08
CA PRO A 63 -8.57 13.71 -14.06
C PRO A 63 -9.42 13.20 -12.89
N LEU A 64 -9.43 13.91 -11.75
CA LEU A 64 -10.15 13.53 -10.52
C LEU A 64 -11.66 13.31 -10.73
N ASN A 65 -12.24 13.99 -11.72
CA ASN A 65 -13.62 13.87 -12.15
C ASN A 65 -13.79 13.11 -13.48
N GLY A 66 -12.78 12.37 -13.91
CA GLY A 66 -12.80 11.59 -15.16
C GLY A 66 -13.17 10.12 -14.97
N ALA A 67 -13.15 9.63 -13.73
CA ALA A 67 -13.53 8.27 -13.36
C ALA A 67 -13.97 8.21 -11.90
N TRP A 68 -14.64 7.13 -11.53
CA TRP A 68 -14.88 6.80 -10.13
C TRP A 68 -13.59 6.40 -9.42
N PRO A 69 -13.39 6.81 -8.15
CA PRO A 69 -12.43 6.15 -7.29
C PRO A 69 -12.72 4.66 -7.18
N THR A 70 -11.66 3.87 -7.09
CA THR A 70 -11.73 2.41 -6.96
C THR A 70 -11.00 1.93 -5.72
N PHE A 71 -11.44 0.79 -5.20
CA PHE A 71 -10.60 -0.06 -4.37
C PHE A 71 -9.39 -0.54 -5.17
N TRP A 72 -8.35 -1.06 -4.51
CA TRP A 72 -7.11 -1.41 -5.19
C TRP A 72 -7.28 -2.53 -6.24
N THR A 73 -8.26 -3.43 -6.06
CA THR A 73 -8.67 -4.46 -7.04
C THR A 73 -9.54 -3.93 -8.18
N GLY A 74 -9.79 -2.61 -8.25
CA GLY A 74 -10.52 -1.96 -9.33
C GLY A 74 -12.04 -1.83 -9.15
N GLN A 75 -12.60 -2.34 -8.06
CA GLN A 75 -14.04 -2.17 -7.76
C GLN A 75 -14.35 -0.72 -7.39
N ILE A 76 -15.49 -0.19 -7.82
CA ILE A 76 -15.88 1.19 -7.51
C ILE A 76 -16.10 1.38 -6.00
N VAL A 77 -15.56 2.48 -5.48
CA VAL A 77 -15.91 3.05 -4.17
C VAL A 77 -16.48 4.44 -4.41
N GLY A 78 -17.77 4.48 -4.76
CA GLY A 78 -18.44 5.69 -5.22
C GLY A 78 -18.20 6.87 -4.30
N TRP A 79 -17.56 7.91 -4.82
CA TRP A 79 -17.28 9.16 -4.13
C TRP A 79 -17.46 10.29 -5.13
N ALA A 80 -18.47 11.12 -4.93
CA ALA A 80 -18.79 12.21 -5.83
C ALA A 80 -18.58 13.57 -5.16
N GLY A 81 -18.32 14.59 -5.97
CA GLY A 81 -18.20 15.96 -5.54
C GLY A 81 -18.67 16.96 -6.58
N TYR A 82 -19.38 18.00 -6.12
CA TYR A 82 -19.81 19.13 -6.94
C TYR A 82 -19.51 20.46 -6.25
N ILE A 83 -19.24 21.48 -7.05
CA ILE A 83 -19.16 22.88 -6.63
C ILE A 83 -20.15 23.69 -7.46
N LYS A 84 -20.94 24.55 -6.82
CA LYS A 84 -21.85 25.49 -7.48
C LYS A 84 -21.29 26.90 -7.34
N VAL A 85 -21.06 27.56 -8.47
CA VAL A 85 -20.47 28.90 -8.56
C VAL A 85 -21.43 29.80 -9.34
N ASP A 86 -21.95 30.84 -8.69
CA ASP A 86 -22.91 31.79 -9.28
C ASP A 86 -24.09 31.10 -10.01
N GLY A 87 -24.57 30.00 -9.42
CA GLY A 87 -25.70 29.23 -9.95
C GLY A 87 -25.33 28.14 -10.96
N VAL A 88 -24.07 28.07 -11.44
CA VAL A 88 -23.58 27.01 -12.34
C VAL A 88 -22.89 25.91 -11.54
N THR A 89 -23.31 24.66 -11.74
CA THR A 89 -22.75 23.50 -11.02
C THR A 89 -21.67 22.80 -11.84
N TYR A 90 -20.56 22.46 -11.19
CA TYR A 90 -19.43 21.74 -11.76
C TYR A 90 -19.12 20.49 -10.93
N ASN A 91 -18.94 19.35 -11.58
CA ASN A 91 -18.46 18.12 -10.97
C ASN A 91 -16.92 18.14 -10.87
N PHE A 92 -16.38 17.90 -9.67
CA PHE A 92 -14.93 17.94 -9.39
C PHE A 92 -14.34 16.60 -8.92
N LEU A 93 -15.17 15.64 -8.51
CA LEU A 93 -14.75 14.34 -8.02
C LEU A 93 -15.73 13.25 -8.49
N GLY A 94 -15.19 12.11 -8.91
CA GLY A 94 -15.95 10.98 -9.42
C GLY A 94 -16.54 11.22 -10.81
N ASP A 95 -17.27 10.24 -11.32
CA ASP A 95 -17.94 10.33 -12.62
C ASP A 95 -19.45 10.07 -12.54
N PRO A 96 -20.21 10.89 -11.77
CA PRO A 96 -21.66 10.75 -11.67
C PRO A 96 -22.37 11.15 -12.97
N ASP A 97 -23.28 10.31 -13.42
CA ASP A 97 -24.16 10.59 -14.56
C ASP A 97 -25.46 11.26 -14.11
N VAL A 98 -25.39 12.56 -13.84
CA VAL A 98 -26.55 13.40 -13.47
C VAL A 98 -26.53 14.69 -14.28
N ALA A 99 -27.62 14.96 -14.99
CA ALA A 99 -27.74 16.14 -15.84
C ALA A 99 -27.72 17.46 -15.03
N GLY A 100 -27.28 18.55 -15.67
CA GLY A 100 -27.29 19.89 -15.10
C GLY A 100 -25.99 20.32 -14.43
N ALA A 101 -24.93 19.50 -14.50
CA ALA A 101 -23.58 19.87 -14.09
C ALA A 101 -22.59 19.84 -15.28
N GLN A 102 -21.61 20.74 -15.25
CA GLN A 102 -20.44 20.75 -16.14
C GLN A 102 -19.27 20.02 -15.48
N LYS A 103 -18.23 19.62 -16.23
CA LYS A 103 -16.99 19.12 -15.61
C LYS A 103 -16.10 20.30 -15.21
N ALA A 104 -15.60 20.32 -13.98
CA ALA A 104 -14.50 21.19 -13.60
C ALA A 104 -13.22 20.78 -14.35
N SER A 105 -12.38 21.74 -14.70
CA SER A 105 -11.11 21.46 -15.38
C SER A 105 -10.00 21.21 -14.35
N GLN A 106 -9.35 20.07 -14.40
CA GLN A 106 -8.16 19.83 -13.57
C GLN A 106 -7.00 20.71 -14.05
N LYS A 107 -6.43 21.49 -13.13
CA LYS A 107 -5.31 22.41 -13.36
C LYS A 107 -3.98 21.84 -12.88
N SER A 108 -4.01 21.13 -11.76
CA SER A 108 -2.82 20.45 -11.24
C SER A 108 -3.15 19.27 -10.34
N LEU A 109 -2.17 18.37 -10.21
CA LEU A 109 -2.03 17.36 -9.17
C LEU A 109 -0.66 17.53 -8.51
N GLU A 110 -0.63 17.62 -7.19
CA GLU A 110 0.57 17.45 -6.38
C GLU A 110 0.35 16.28 -5.43
N PHE A 111 1.29 15.36 -5.31
CA PHE A 111 1.25 14.35 -4.26
C PHE A 111 2.54 14.32 -3.44
N THR A 112 2.37 14.00 -2.16
CA THR A 112 3.43 13.81 -1.17
C THR A 112 3.30 12.43 -0.53
N SER A 113 4.16 12.17 0.47
CA SER A 113 4.10 10.93 1.26
C SER A 113 2.77 10.73 1.99
N THR A 114 2.02 11.80 2.26
CA THR A 114 0.77 11.72 3.03
C THR A 114 -0.43 12.38 2.34
N GLN A 115 -0.22 13.19 1.30
CA GLN A 115 -1.26 14.00 0.68
C GLN A 115 -1.37 13.80 -0.83
N SER A 116 -2.57 13.97 -1.36
CA SER A 116 -2.83 14.18 -2.79
C SER A 116 -3.69 15.43 -2.93
N ILE A 117 -3.20 16.41 -3.69
CA ILE A 117 -3.74 17.77 -3.76
C ILE A 117 -4.06 18.07 -5.22
N PHE A 118 -5.34 18.28 -5.50
CA PHE A 118 -5.82 18.64 -6.83
C PHE A 118 -6.28 20.10 -6.83
N VAL A 119 -6.07 20.81 -7.93
CA VAL A 119 -6.71 22.10 -8.18
C VAL A 119 -7.65 21.95 -9.36
N MET A 120 -8.92 22.23 -9.14
CA MET A 120 -10.01 22.08 -10.11
C MET A 120 -10.63 23.46 -10.39
N THR A 121 -10.59 23.92 -11.64
CA THR A 121 -11.20 25.18 -12.05
C THR A 121 -12.68 24.98 -12.39
N ALA A 122 -13.55 25.71 -11.68
CA ALA A 122 -15.00 25.74 -11.83
C ALA A 122 -15.46 27.16 -12.17
N GLY A 123 -15.45 27.50 -13.46
CA GLY A 123 -15.72 28.86 -13.91
C GLY A 123 -14.73 29.87 -13.30
N PRO A 124 -15.20 30.95 -12.63
CA PRO A 124 -14.35 31.98 -12.05
C PRO A 124 -13.76 31.63 -10.66
N VAL A 125 -13.85 30.36 -10.24
CA VAL A 125 -13.34 29.88 -8.94
C VAL A 125 -12.44 28.67 -9.15
N ASP A 126 -11.29 28.66 -8.49
CA ASP A 126 -10.44 27.47 -8.33
C ASP A 126 -10.80 26.77 -7.00
N LEU A 127 -11.00 25.46 -7.05
CA LEU A 127 -11.23 24.58 -5.91
C LEU A 127 -9.97 23.74 -5.65
N THR A 128 -9.38 23.90 -4.47
CA THR A 128 -8.33 23.01 -3.96
C THR A 128 -8.98 21.83 -3.23
N VAL A 129 -8.71 20.62 -3.71
CA VAL A 129 -9.18 19.35 -3.15
C VAL A 129 -7.99 18.60 -2.58
N THR A 130 -7.89 18.53 -1.26
CA THR A 130 -6.79 17.83 -0.58
C THR A 130 -7.29 16.58 0.11
N PHE A 131 -6.73 15.46 -0.31
CA PHE A 131 -6.83 14.16 0.33
C PHE A 131 -5.64 13.98 1.25
N LEU A 132 -5.88 13.79 2.55
CA LEU A 132 -4.84 13.55 3.55
C LEU A 132 -5.09 12.23 4.24
N SER A 133 -4.17 11.28 4.04
CA SER A 133 -4.14 10.02 4.79
C SER A 133 -2.96 10.09 5.77
N PRO A 134 -3.20 10.40 7.06
CA PRO A 134 -2.11 10.60 8.01
C PRO A 134 -1.20 9.37 8.12
N VAL A 135 0.10 9.61 8.25
CA VAL A 135 1.11 8.59 8.58
C VAL A 135 1.78 9.07 9.88
N GLU A 136 1.48 8.37 10.96
CA GLU A 136 1.72 8.79 12.35
C GLU A 136 2.52 7.71 13.11
N PRO A 137 3.66 7.24 12.58
CA PRO A 137 4.33 6.00 12.99
C PRO A 137 4.82 6.00 14.44
N THR A 138 4.87 7.16 15.10
CA THR A 138 5.32 7.34 16.49
C THR A 138 4.17 7.43 17.51
N ASP A 139 2.91 7.47 17.06
CA ASP A 139 1.72 7.45 17.91
C ASP A 139 0.82 6.30 17.46
N LEU A 140 0.87 5.18 18.19
CA LEU A 140 0.15 3.94 17.82
C LEU A 140 -1.37 4.14 17.76
N ALA A 141 -1.92 4.99 18.62
CA ALA A 141 -3.36 5.29 18.60
C ALA A 141 -3.71 6.03 17.31
N LYS A 142 -2.99 7.10 16.95
CA LYS A 142 -3.23 7.82 15.70
C LYS A 142 -2.93 6.98 14.45
N GLN A 143 -1.84 6.22 14.44
CA GLN A 143 -1.49 5.34 13.32
C GLN A 143 -2.55 4.27 13.08
N SER A 144 -3.25 3.81 14.12
CA SER A 144 -4.31 2.82 14.01
C SER A 144 -5.69 3.40 13.72
N PHE A 145 -5.83 4.73 13.55
CA PHE A 145 -7.11 5.32 13.15
C PHE A 145 -7.50 4.87 11.74
N PRO A 146 -8.69 4.27 11.55
CA PRO A 146 -9.16 3.85 10.25
C PRO A 146 -9.87 5.00 9.52
N PHE A 147 -9.29 6.21 9.52
CA PHE A 147 -9.88 7.42 8.95
C PHE A 147 -8.86 8.22 8.12
N SER A 148 -9.37 8.85 7.05
CA SER A 148 -8.65 9.77 6.15
C SER A 148 -9.46 11.06 6.01
N TYR A 149 -8.80 12.18 5.73
CA TYR A 149 -9.46 13.46 5.50
C TYR A 149 -9.68 13.75 4.01
N LEU A 150 -10.77 14.43 3.73
CA LEU A 150 -10.98 15.22 2.52
C LEU A 150 -11.17 16.68 2.94
N THR A 151 -10.44 17.59 2.33
CA THR A 151 -10.65 19.03 2.55
C THR A 151 -10.83 19.81 1.26
N LEU A 152 -11.69 20.82 1.32
CA LEU A 152 -12.13 21.61 0.18
C LEU A 152 -11.98 23.11 0.49
N SER A 153 -11.19 23.83 -0.29
CA SER A 153 -11.02 25.29 -0.19
C SER A 153 -11.24 25.95 -1.56
N ALA A 154 -12.07 26.98 -1.61
CA ALA A 154 -12.40 27.69 -2.84
C ALA A 154 -11.77 29.09 -2.85
N ALA A 155 -11.27 29.55 -4.00
CA ALA A 155 -10.73 30.89 -4.19
C ALA A 155 -11.17 31.47 -5.54
N PRO A 156 -11.59 32.76 -5.62
CA PRO A 156 -11.79 33.44 -6.89
C PRO A 156 -10.50 33.44 -7.72
N ASN A 157 -10.62 33.21 -9.03
CA ASN A 157 -9.49 33.26 -9.96
C ASN A 157 -9.54 34.48 -10.91
N ASP A 158 -10.55 35.34 -10.78
CA ASP A 158 -10.75 36.54 -11.62
C ASP A 158 -10.75 37.87 -10.82
N ASN A 159 -10.42 37.82 -9.53
CA ASN A 159 -10.46 38.92 -8.56
C ASN A 159 -11.86 39.53 -8.29
N LYS A 160 -12.95 38.80 -8.55
CA LYS A 160 -14.31 39.22 -8.18
C LYS A 160 -14.87 38.38 -7.03
N THR A 161 -16.08 38.74 -6.61
CA THR A 161 -16.81 38.02 -5.57
C THR A 161 -17.75 36.99 -6.18
N HIS A 162 -17.79 35.77 -5.64
CA HIS A 162 -18.63 34.69 -6.16
C HIS A 162 -19.43 34.00 -5.06
N SER A 163 -20.66 33.60 -5.36
CA SER A 163 -21.45 32.73 -4.49
C SER A 163 -21.02 31.28 -4.69
N VAL A 164 -20.63 30.61 -3.60
CA VAL A 164 -20.09 29.24 -3.67
C VAL A 164 -20.81 28.28 -2.72
N GLN A 165 -21.22 27.13 -3.25
CA GLN A 165 -21.69 25.97 -2.49
C GLN A 165 -20.87 24.73 -2.87
N LEU A 166 -20.64 23.84 -1.92
CA LEU A 166 -19.93 22.59 -2.10
C LEU A 166 -20.84 21.41 -1.75
N TYR A 167 -20.67 20.30 -2.44
CA TYR A 167 -21.33 19.03 -2.19
C TYR A 167 -20.34 17.90 -2.30
N THR A 168 -20.51 16.87 -1.46
CA THR A 168 -19.85 15.58 -1.64
C THR A 168 -20.65 14.45 -1.00
N ASP A 169 -20.60 13.27 -1.61
CA ASP A 169 -21.21 12.03 -1.11
C ASP A 169 -20.27 10.85 -1.23
N ILE A 170 -20.46 9.85 -0.36
CA ILE A 170 -20.01 8.48 -0.61
C ILE A 170 -21.24 7.59 -0.87
N SER A 171 -21.07 6.51 -1.64
CA SER A 171 -22.11 5.49 -1.85
C SER A 171 -22.02 4.35 -0.83
N ALA A 172 -23.04 3.49 -0.78
CA ALA A 172 -22.99 2.24 -0.04
C ALA A 172 -21.96 1.23 -0.59
N GLU A 173 -21.32 1.52 -1.73
CA GLU A 173 -20.24 0.68 -2.26
C GLU A 173 -19.04 0.63 -1.33
N TRP A 174 -18.91 1.49 -0.33
CA TRP A 174 -17.80 1.51 0.62
C TRP A 174 -17.77 0.34 1.62
N VAL A 175 -18.85 -0.47 1.72
CA VAL A 175 -18.96 -1.50 2.78
C VAL A 175 -18.88 -2.95 2.30
N SER A 176 -18.76 -3.21 0.99
CA SER A 176 -18.73 -4.58 0.46
C SER A 176 -18.11 -4.70 -0.93
N GLY A 177 -17.54 -5.87 -1.24
CA GLY A 177 -17.16 -6.27 -2.59
C GLY A 177 -18.27 -7.01 -3.36
N ASP A 178 -19.44 -7.23 -2.74
CA ASP A 178 -20.66 -7.76 -3.34
C ASP A 178 -21.78 -6.72 -3.24
N THR A 179 -22.06 -6.05 -4.36
CA THR A 179 -23.05 -4.97 -4.40
C THR A 179 -24.51 -5.48 -4.42
N SER A 180 -24.73 -6.80 -4.42
CA SER A 180 -26.07 -7.39 -4.30
C SER A 180 -26.57 -7.44 -2.85
N LEU A 181 -25.67 -7.31 -1.87
CA LEU A 181 -25.99 -7.38 -0.44
C LEU A 181 -26.72 -6.12 0.05
N ILE A 182 -27.62 -6.30 1.01
CA ILE A 182 -28.43 -5.23 1.58
C ILE A 182 -27.60 -4.43 2.59
N ALA A 183 -27.55 -3.11 2.39
CA ALA A 183 -26.96 -2.16 3.32
C ALA A 183 -28.06 -1.47 4.15
N ASN A 184 -27.73 -1.15 5.41
CA ASN A 184 -28.50 -0.25 6.25
C ASN A 184 -27.62 0.93 6.70
N TRP A 185 -28.26 2.01 7.13
CA TRP A 185 -27.55 3.23 7.47
C TRP A 185 -28.28 4.08 8.50
N SER A 186 -27.54 5.02 9.08
CA SER A 186 -28.08 6.04 9.96
C SER A 186 -27.31 7.35 9.81
N SER A 187 -27.97 8.46 10.13
CA SER A 187 -27.36 9.80 10.19
C SER A 187 -27.48 10.33 11.60
N THR A 188 -26.38 10.84 12.15
CA THR A 188 -26.34 11.38 13.51
C THR A 188 -25.65 12.73 13.55
N THR A 189 -26.03 13.52 14.56
CA THR A 189 -25.38 14.78 14.89
C THR A 189 -24.87 14.69 16.31
N ALA A 190 -23.55 14.78 16.49
CA ALA A 190 -22.90 14.80 17.81
C ALA A 190 -22.12 16.12 17.94
N GLY A 191 -22.61 17.03 18.79
CA GLY A 191 -22.05 18.38 18.88
C GLY A 191 -22.10 19.10 17.53
N SER A 192 -20.93 19.52 17.03
CA SER A 192 -20.78 20.17 15.72
C SER A 192 -20.44 19.21 14.58
N ILE A 193 -20.58 17.89 14.77
CA ILE A 193 -20.21 16.89 13.76
C ILE A 193 -21.47 16.19 13.26
N LEU A 194 -21.64 16.19 11.93
CA LEU A 194 -22.58 15.33 11.24
C LEU A 194 -21.87 14.04 10.85
N THR A 195 -22.53 12.90 10.99
CA THR A 195 -21.96 11.60 10.61
C THR A 195 -23.03 10.70 9.99
N HIS A 196 -22.75 10.22 8.78
CA HIS A 196 -23.41 9.08 8.17
C HIS A 196 -22.64 7.81 8.52
N GLN A 197 -23.36 6.78 8.93
CA GLN A 197 -22.85 5.42 9.11
C GLN A 197 -23.62 4.51 8.16
N VAL A 198 -22.90 3.68 7.40
CA VAL A 198 -23.47 2.63 6.54
C VAL A 198 -22.76 1.30 6.79
N GLN A 199 -23.49 0.20 6.74
CA GLN A 199 -22.98 -1.16 6.92
C GLN A 199 -23.87 -2.18 6.22
N LEU A 200 -23.40 -3.42 6.08
CA LEU A 200 -24.27 -4.52 5.65
C LEU A 200 -25.26 -4.90 6.76
N VAL A 201 -26.48 -5.27 6.35
CA VAL A 201 -27.49 -5.86 7.25
C VAL A 201 -27.01 -7.21 7.76
N THR A 202 -26.49 -8.04 6.85
CA THR A 202 -25.87 -9.33 7.18
C THR A 202 -24.37 -9.21 6.94
N GLN A 203 -23.60 -9.23 8.02
CA GLN A 203 -22.15 -9.18 7.96
C GLN A 203 -21.56 -10.58 8.05
N THR A 204 -20.43 -10.80 7.38
CA THR A 204 -19.63 -12.02 7.48
C THR A 204 -18.33 -11.69 8.19
N PRO A 205 -18.20 -12.05 9.49
CA PRO A 205 -16.98 -11.77 10.23
C PRO A 205 -15.75 -12.38 9.58
N PHE A 206 -14.69 -11.57 9.44
CA PHE A 206 -13.44 -11.92 8.75
C PHE A 206 -13.62 -12.45 7.31
N GLY A 207 -14.80 -12.27 6.72
CA GLY A 207 -15.07 -12.66 5.35
C GLY A 207 -14.65 -11.56 4.39
N GLU A 208 -14.08 -11.95 3.26
CA GLU A 208 -13.81 -11.08 2.13
C GLU A 208 -14.59 -11.50 0.90
N VAL A 209 -14.94 -10.53 0.07
CA VAL A 209 -15.34 -10.75 -1.33
C VAL A 209 -14.50 -9.81 -2.18
N ASN A 210 -13.71 -10.37 -3.11
CA ASN A 210 -12.78 -9.60 -3.97
C ASN A 210 -11.89 -8.67 -3.13
N ASP A 211 -11.25 -9.20 -2.09
CA ASP A 211 -10.38 -8.48 -1.14
C ASP A 211 -11.01 -7.40 -0.27
N ARG A 212 -12.35 -7.32 -0.28
CA ARG A 212 -13.09 -6.35 0.53
C ARG A 212 -13.75 -7.03 1.71
N ILE A 213 -13.52 -6.51 2.90
CA ILE A 213 -14.14 -7.00 4.12
C ILE A 213 -15.68 -6.93 4.05
N GLN A 214 -16.35 -7.96 4.57
CA GLN A 214 -17.81 -8.10 4.64
C GLN A 214 -18.37 -7.82 6.05
N GLN A 215 -17.59 -7.12 6.89
CA GLN A 215 -17.96 -6.70 8.24
C GLN A 215 -17.44 -5.30 8.54
N GLY A 216 -18.06 -4.62 9.49
CA GLY A 216 -17.79 -3.24 9.87
C GLY A 216 -18.76 -2.24 9.25
N SER A 217 -18.46 -0.97 9.46
CA SER A 217 -19.24 0.14 8.90
C SER A 217 -18.31 1.18 8.28
N ALA A 218 -18.74 1.75 7.16
CA ALA A 218 -18.16 2.98 6.64
C ALA A 218 -18.80 4.19 7.36
N PHE A 219 -17.96 5.17 7.68
CA PHE A 219 -18.35 6.42 8.32
C PHE A 219 -17.93 7.58 7.42
N TYR A 220 -18.87 8.47 7.14
CA TYR A 220 -18.61 9.73 6.45
C TYR A 220 -19.07 10.88 7.33
N SER A 221 -18.17 11.80 7.64
CA SER A 221 -18.44 12.84 8.64
C SER A 221 -17.90 14.19 8.21
N THR A 222 -18.51 15.25 8.70
CA THR A 222 -18.08 16.63 8.43
C THR A 222 -18.28 17.52 9.64
N LEU A 223 -17.45 18.55 9.77
CA LEU A 223 -17.70 19.66 10.68
C LEU A 223 -18.87 20.49 10.16
N ASN A 224 -19.91 20.65 10.98
CA ASN A 224 -21.09 21.47 10.68
C ASN A 224 -20.77 22.97 10.76
N ILE A 225 -20.03 23.46 9.78
CA ILE A 225 -19.64 24.86 9.64
C ILE A 225 -20.76 25.61 8.90
N ARG A 226 -21.28 26.68 9.51
CA ARG A 226 -22.29 27.59 8.91
C ARG A 226 -23.60 26.89 8.46
N GLY A 227 -23.97 25.78 9.10
CA GLY A 227 -25.19 25.05 8.80
C GLY A 227 -25.07 24.20 7.53
N ALA A 228 -24.24 23.17 7.58
CA ALA A 228 -24.21 22.13 6.56
C ALA A 228 -25.57 21.45 6.47
N THR A 229 -26.01 21.16 5.25
CA THR A 229 -27.21 20.35 4.99
C THR A 229 -26.79 18.94 4.62
N PHE A 230 -27.62 17.96 4.92
CA PHE A 230 -27.35 16.55 4.61
C PHE A 230 -28.52 15.88 3.92
N GLN A 231 -28.26 14.78 3.22
CA GLN A 231 -29.30 13.90 2.72
C GLN A 231 -28.76 12.49 2.49
N THR A 232 -29.56 11.49 2.82
CA THR A 232 -29.33 10.12 2.35
C THR A 232 -30.44 9.71 1.39
N GLY A 233 -30.13 8.88 0.41
CA GLY A 233 -31.11 8.41 -0.58
C GLY A 233 -30.47 7.93 -1.87
N GLN A 234 -31.26 7.81 -2.94
CA GLN A 234 -30.77 7.41 -4.25
C GLN A 234 -29.82 8.47 -4.84
N ASP A 235 -28.69 8.02 -5.36
CA ASP A 235 -27.63 8.84 -5.98
C ASP A 235 -28.14 9.93 -6.94
N ILE A 236 -28.91 9.58 -7.98
CA ILE A 236 -29.38 10.55 -8.98
C ILE A 236 -30.33 11.59 -8.39
N VAL A 237 -31.10 11.22 -7.35
CA VAL A 237 -32.08 12.12 -6.70
C VAL A 237 -31.37 13.10 -5.79
N VAL A 238 -30.47 12.59 -4.94
CA VAL A 238 -29.74 13.41 -3.96
C VAL A 238 -28.78 14.37 -4.66
N ARG A 239 -28.09 13.92 -5.72
CA ARG A 239 -27.20 14.77 -6.52
C ARG A 239 -27.99 15.82 -7.29
N ALA A 240 -29.14 15.47 -7.87
CA ALA A 240 -30.00 16.42 -8.57
C ALA A 240 -30.56 17.51 -7.64
N GLU A 241 -30.88 17.17 -6.38
CA GLU A 241 -31.30 18.13 -5.35
C GLU A 241 -30.25 19.23 -5.16
N PHE A 242 -28.96 18.86 -5.00
CA PHE A 242 -27.89 19.84 -4.92
C PHE A 242 -27.68 20.63 -6.22
N ILE A 243 -27.71 19.96 -7.37
CA ILE A 243 -27.55 20.64 -8.67
C ILE A 243 -28.61 21.74 -8.85
N ALA A 244 -29.87 21.45 -8.49
CA ALA A 244 -30.97 22.40 -8.56
C ALA A 244 -30.82 23.52 -7.52
N ASN A 245 -30.58 23.18 -6.25
CA ASN A 245 -30.80 24.10 -5.14
C ASN A 245 -29.52 24.65 -4.50
N GLY A 246 -28.37 24.00 -4.69
CA GLY A 246 -27.12 24.30 -3.98
C GLY A 246 -27.14 23.90 -2.50
N SER A 247 -28.15 23.15 -2.07
CA SER A 247 -28.36 22.66 -0.70
C SER A 247 -29.06 21.30 -0.74
N LEU A 248 -29.14 20.62 0.40
CA LEU A 248 -29.83 19.35 0.57
C LEU A 248 -31.05 19.47 1.49
N ALA A 249 -31.95 18.50 1.42
CA ALA A 249 -33.25 18.56 2.07
C ALA A 249 -33.24 18.32 3.60
N ASN A 250 -32.09 17.97 4.20
CA ASN A 250 -31.99 17.54 5.61
C ASN A 250 -32.88 16.34 5.92
N THR A 251 -32.86 15.35 5.03
CA THR A 251 -33.67 14.14 5.15
C THR A 251 -32.79 12.90 5.26
N GLN A 252 -33.32 11.89 5.94
CA GLN A 252 -32.71 10.57 5.99
C GLN A 252 -33.68 9.59 5.34
N ASP A 253 -33.23 8.95 4.28
CA ASP A 253 -33.89 7.78 3.70
C ASP A 253 -33.83 6.61 4.71
N THR A 254 -34.93 5.89 4.87
CA THR A 254 -35.06 4.72 5.75
C THR A 254 -35.41 3.43 5.00
N ASP A 255 -35.51 3.49 3.68
CA ASP A 255 -35.75 2.33 2.82
C ASP A 255 -34.40 1.65 2.49
N PHE A 256 -33.94 0.80 3.42
CA PHE A 256 -32.72 0.02 3.30
C PHE A 256 -32.79 -1.00 2.16
N ARG A 257 -31.73 -1.11 1.36
CA ARG A 257 -31.74 -1.85 0.10
C ARG A 257 -30.37 -2.39 -0.28
N ALA A 258 -30.32 -3.21 -1.33
CA ALA A 258 -29.07 -3.69 -1.91
C ALA A 258 -28.15 -2.50 -2.27
N VAL A 259 -26.85 -2.65 -2.11
CA VAL A 259 -25.87 -1.61 -2.43
C VAL A 259 -26.06 -1.08 -3.86
N SER A 260 -26.36 -1.96 -4.81
CA SER A 260 -26.62 -1.65 -6.23
C SER A 260 -28.07 -1.29 -6.58
N ASP A 261 -29.04 -1.41 -5.67
CA ASP A 261 -30.41 -0.95 -5.91
C ASP A 261 -30.49 0.55 -5.63
N ARG A 262 -30.74 1.36 -6.68
CA ARG A 262 -30.89 2.82 -6.56
C ARG A 262 -29.77 3.43 -5.70
N TRP A 263 -28.52 3.02 -5.96
CA TRP A 263 -27.28 3.37 -5.24
C TRP A 263 -27.47 4.33 -4.07
N PRO A 264 -27.58 3.82 -2.82
CA PRO A 264 -27.72 4.67 -1.66
C PRO A 264 -26.46 5.54 -1.47
N VAL A 265 -26.64 6.85 -1.34
CA VAL A 265 -25.57 7.82 -1.09
C VAL A 265 -25.77 8.58 0.21
N PHE A 266 -24.66 9.09 0.76
CA PHE A 266 -24.55 9.73 2.06
C PHE A 266 -23.91 11.11 1.88
N ALA A 267 -24.74 12.13 1.70
CA ALA A 267 -24.32 13.41 1.15
C ALA A 267 -24.33 14.56 2.15
N TYR A 268 -23.34 15.45 2.00
CA TYR A 268 -23.28 16.75 2.64
C TYR A 268 -23.24 17.88 1.61
N ALA A 269 -23.86 19.01 1.95
CA ALA A 269 -23.69 20.26 1.23
C ALA A 269 -23.36 21.42 2.19
N HIS A 270 -22.35 22.21 1.82
CA HIS A 270 -21.85 23.36 2.57
C HIS A 270 -22.02 24.64 1.74
N ASN A 271 -22.66 25.66 2.32
CA ASN A 271 -22.75 26.97 1.70
C ASN A 271 -21.61 27.86 2.21
N LEU A 272 -20.67 28.21 1.34
CA LEU A 272 -19.54 29.08 1.68
C LEU A 272 -19.93 30.57 1.63
N GLY A 273 -21.10 30.87 1.06
CA GLY A 273 -21.60 32.22 0.84
C GLY A 273 -20.86 32.93 -0.29
N THR A 274 -20.80 34.26 -0.21
CA THR A 274 -20.03 35.08 -1.15
C THR A 274 -18.56 35.12 -0.71
N ILE A 275 -17.65 34.66 -1.58
CA ILE A 275 -16.20 34.63 -1.33
C ILE A 275 -15.50 35.71 -2.16
N SER A 276 -14.47 36.34 -1.60
CA SER A 276 -13.60 37.33 -2.27
C SER A 276 -12.12 36.98 -2.18
N ALA A 277 -11.80 35.87 -1.51
CA ALA A 277 -10.47 35.33 -1.27
C ALA A 277 -10.60 33.81 -1.00
N ALA A 278 -9.47 33.14 -0.81
CA ALA A 278 -9.45 31.73 -0.42
C ALA A 278 -10.23 31.49 0.88
N THR A 279 -11.10 30.49 0.90
CA THR A 279 -11.86 30.11 2.09
C THR A 279 -11.03 29.26 3.04
N SER A 280 -11.38 29.30 4.33
CA SER A 280 -11.03 28.20 5.24
C SER A 280 -11.55 26.87 4.68
N PRO A 281 -10.83 25.76 4.87
CA PRO A 281 -11.24 24.47 4.33
C PRO A 281 -12.52 23.96 4.99
N VAL A 282 -13.42 23.41 4.18
CA VAL A 282 -14.40 22.43 4.67
C VAL A 282 -13.65 21.14 4.96
N VAL A 283 -13.82 20.58 6.15
CA VAL A 283 -13.10 19.37 6.59
C VAL A 283 -14.07 18.22 6.75
N LEU A 284 -13.81 17.15 6.00
CA LEU A 284 -14.55 15.90 6.04
C LEU A 284 -13.61 14.75 6.40
N SER A 285 -14.18 13.67 6.93
CA SER A 285 -13.49 12.41 7.14
C SER A 285 -14.26 11.26 6.49
N VAL A 286 -13.54 10.31 5.91
CA VAL A 286 -14.04 9.00 5.51
C VAL A 286 -13.26 7.93 6.24
N GLY A 287 -13.93 6.88 6.69
CA GLY A 287 -13.28 5.76 7.36
C GLY A 287 -14.11 4.49 7.36
N HIS A 288 -13.46 3.37 7.69
CA HIS A 288 -14.11 2.07 7.78
C HIS A 288 -13.70 1.37 9.08
N VAL A 289 -14.62 1.22 10.02
CA VAL A 289 -14.34 0.68 11.36
C VAL A 289 -14.93 -0.71 11.49
N ARG A 290 -14.15 -1.63 12.06
CA ARG A 290 -14.60 -2.97 12.45
C ARG A 290 -13.97 -3.39 13.78
N ASP A 291 -14.69 -4.23 14.51
CA ASP A 291 -14.20 -4.90 15.71
C ASP A 291 -14.93 -6.25 15.85
N PRO A 292 -14.23 -7.37 16.07
CA PRO A 292 -12.77 -7.58 15.97
C PRO A 292 -12.20 -7.33 14.56
N ALA A 293 -10.88 -7.13 14.50
CA ALA A 293 -10.15 -6.76 13.29
C ALA A 293 -9.39 -7.93 12.66
N ILE A 294 -8.79 -8.81 13.48
CA ILE A 294 -7.96 -9.95 13.10
C ILE A 294 -8.36 -11.19 13.93
N GLU A 295 -8.45 -12.34 13.28
CA GLU A 295 -8.45 -13.66 13.93
C GLU A 295 -7.01 -14.18 14.00
N TYR A 296 -6.49 -14.40 15.21
CA TYR A 296 -5.10 -14.81 15.41
C TYR A 296 -5.00 -16.12 16.17
N ILE A 297 -4.30 -17.11 15.62
CA ILE A 297 -4.00 -18.37 16.30
C ILE A 297 -2.98 -18.17 17.43
N ILE A 298 -3.21 -18.84 18.56
CA ILE A 298 -2.28 -18.89 19.69
C ILE A 298 -2.01 -20.35 20.09
N ALA A 299 -1.19 -20.55 21.13
CA ALA A 299 -0.78 -21.88 21.58
C ALA A 299 -1.97 -22.84 21.81
N GLY A 300 -1.81 -24.08 21.35
CA GLY A 300 -2.83 -25.14 21.49
C GLY A 300 -4.01 -25.01 20.51
N GLY A 301 -3.86 -24.25 19.43
CA GLY A 301 -4.88 -24.07 18.38
C GLY A 301 -6.03 -23.15 18.77
N ALA A 302 -5.91 -22.40 19.87
CA ALA A 302 -6.93 -21.46 20.29
C ALA A 302 -6.89 -20.19 19.42
N ILE A 303 -8.04 -19.53 19.26
CA ILE A 303 -8.18 -18.32 18.45
C ILE A 303 -8.38 -17.10 19.37
N GLN A 304 -7.53 -16.10 19.19
CA GLN A 304 -7.60 -14.80 19.83
C GLN A 304 -8.18 -13.78 18.85
N GLN A 305 -9.27 -13.15 19.26
CA GLN A 305 -9.88 -12.05 18.53
C GLN A 305 -9.18 -10.74 18.90
N ARG A 306 -8.53 -10.09 17.93
CA ARG A 306 -7.77 -8.86 18.17
C ARG A 306 -8.51 -7.64 17.61
N SER A 307 -8.53 -6.56 18.38
CA SER A 307 -9.19 -5.30 18.03
C SER A 307 -8.18 -4.31 17.43
N LEU A 308 -8.63 -3.37 16.59
CA LEU A 308 -7.76 -2.25 16.18
C LEU A 308 -7.26 -1.46 17.40
N PHE A 309 -6.00 -1.06 17.39
CA PHE A 309 -5.33 -0.49 18.57
C PHE A 309 -5.99 0.81 19.08
N PHE A 310 -6.61 1.61 18.21
CA PHE A 310 -7.26 2.86 18.60
C PHE A 310 -8.36 2.65 19.66
N TRP A 311 -9.00 1.47 19.69
CA TRP A 311 -10.01 1.14 20.70
C TRP A 311 -9.46 1.18 22.13
N SER A 312 -8.13 1.07 22.32
CA SER A 312 -7.51 1.25 23.64
C SER A 312 -7.67 2.67 24.20
N SER A 313 -7.93 3.67 23.33
CA SER A 313 -8.08 5.08 23.68
C SER A 313 -9.51 5.60 23.56
N PHE A 314 -10.42 4.84 22.93
CA PHE A 314 -11.78 5.28 22.65
C PHE A 314 -12.80 4.20 23.00
N SER A 315 -13.92 4.60 23.60
CA SER A 315 -15.03 3.70 23.92
C SER A 315 -16.14 3.69 22.87
N ALA A 316 -16.12 4.63 21.93
CA ALA A 316 -17.12 4.77 20.87
C ALA A 316 -16.51 5.37 19.61
N VAL A 317 -17.01 4.98 18.44
CA VAL A 317 -16.57 5.51 17.14
C VAL A 317 -16.81 7.01 17.03
N SER A 318 -17.92 7.52 17.57
CA SER A 318 -18.24 8.97 17.57
C SER A 318 -17.18 9.81 18.30
N ALA A 319 -16.62 9.29 19.40
CA ALA A 319 -15.52 9.96 20.12
C ALA A 319 -14.22 9.94 19.31
N ALA A 320 -13.92 8.84 18.60
CA ALA A 320 -12.77 8.75 17.71
C ALA A 320 -12.91 9.71 16.51
N ILE A 321 -14.09 9.79 15.89
CA ILE A 321 -14.39 10.73 14.79
C ILE A 321 -14.23 12.18 15.26
N SER A 322 -14.75 12.53 16.44
CA SER A 322 -14.57 13.87 17.00
C SER A 322 -13.09 14.19 17.20
N SER A 323 -12.37 13.29 17.87
CA SER A 323 -10.93 13.48 18.09
C SER A 323 -10.14 13.58 16.78
N PHE A 324 -10.55 12.87 15.73
CA PHE A 324 -9.92 12.97 14.41
C PHE A 324 -10.20 14.33 13.77
N LEU A 325 -11.47 14.70 13.60
CA LEU A 325 -11.84 15.97 12.96
C LEU A 325 -11.29 17.19 13.71
N ASP A 326 -11.28 17.17 15.04
CA ASP A 326 -10.73 18.26 15.88
C ASP A 326 -9.20 18.37 15.76
N ASP A 327 -8.50 17.28 15.44
CA ASP A 327 -7.04 17.24 15.30
C ASP A 327 -6.56 17.65 13.89
N PHE A 328 -7.46 17.91 12.93
CA PHE A 328 -7.10 18.16 11.52
C PHE A 328 -5.93 19.13 11.33
N SER A 329 -5.96 20.31 11.97
CA SER A 329 -4.90 21.32 11.83
C SER A 329 -3.54 20.80 12.32
N ASN A 330 -3.53 20.03 13.40
CA ASN A 330 -2.30 19.43 13.92
C ASN A 330 -1.85 18.25 13.05
N ALA A 331 -2.78 17.41 12.59
CA ALA A 331 -2.51 16.31 11.67
C ALA A 331 -1.89 16.81 10.36
N LEU A 332 -2.44 17.90 9.78
CA LEU A 332 -1.85 18.53 8.59
C LEU A 332 -0.46 19.09 8.87
N THR A 333 -0.22 19.66 10.06
CA THR A 333 1.10 20.16 10.45
C THR A 333 2.12 19.02 10.55
N ARG A 334 1.76 17.90 11.19
CA ARG A 334 2.61 16.71 11.29
C ARG A 334 2.85 16.06 9.93
N ALA A 335 1.82 15.95 9.10
CA ALA A 335 1.89 15.45 7.73
C ALA A 335 2.88 16.26 6.89
N LYS A 336 2.78 17.59 6.88
CA LYS A 336 3.73 18.46 6.17
C LYS A 336 5.16 18.34 6.68
N ALA A 337 5.34 18.22 8.00
CA ALA A 337 6.66 18.03 8.58
C ALA A 337 7.27 16.68 8.15
N PHE A 338 6.47 15.61 8.15
CA PHE A 338 6.89 14.30 7.69
C PHE A 338 7.18 14.27 6.19
N ASP A 339 6.30 14.84 5.36
CA ASP A 339 6.50 14.98 3.91
C ASP A 339 7.80 15.73 3.59
N ALA A 340 8.07 16.84 4.30
CA ALA A 340 9.29 17.61 4.14
C ALA A 340 10.54 16.83 4.55
N GLN A 341 10.45 16.01 5.61
CA GLN A 341 11.55 15.16 6.06
C GLN A 341 11.88 14.07 5.01
N VAL A 342 10.86 13.35 4.52
CA VAL A 342 11.03 12.32 3.47
C VAL A 342 11.64 12.94 2.21
N SER A 343 11.08 14.06 1.75
CA SER A 343 11.55 14.75 0.56
C SER A 343 13.00 15.22 0.71
N LYS A 344 13.35 15.82 1.85
CA LYS A 344 14.71 16.29 2.13
C LYS A 344 15.72 15.15 2.14
N ASP A 345 15.42 14.04 2.81
CA ASP A 345 16.35 12.92 2.93
C ASP A 345 16.55 12.20 1.60
N ALA A 346 15.46 11.97 0.85
CA ALA A 346 15.54 11.34 -0.45
C ALA A 346 16.22 12.22 -1.52
N SER A 347 16.11 13.55 -1.39
CA SER A 347 16.78 14.52 -2.28
C SER A 347 18.31 14.44 -2.19
N ALA A 348 18.86 13.88 -1.10
CA ALA A 348 20.30 13.63 -1.00
C ALA A 348 20.78 12.54 -1.98
N ILE A 349 19.86 11.73 -2.54
CA ILE A 349 20.15 10.68 -3.52
C ILE A 349 19.87 11.19 -4.94
N SER A 350 18.60 11.48 -5.27
CA SER A 350 18.20 12.07 -6.56
C SER A 350 16.74 12.56 -6.53
N ALA A 351 16.36 13.43 -7.49
CA ALA A 351 14.96 13.85 -7.64
C ALA A 351 14.03 12.69 -8.05
N ASP A 352 14.53 11.75 -8.83
CA ASP A 352 13.76 10.56 -9.23
C ASP A 352 13.49 9.66 -8.00
N TYR A 353 14.45 9.54 -7.09
CA TYR A 353 14.28 8.78 -5.87
C TYR A 353 13.24 9.41 -4.94
N VAL A 354 13.24 10.74 -4.79
CA VAL A 354 12.17 11.48 -4.07
C VAL A 354 10.79 11.11 -4.61
N SER A 355 10.68 11.02 -5.94
CA SER A 355 9.42 10.73 -6.62
C SER A 355 8.88 9.34 -6.27
N ILE A 356 9.75 8.33 -6.23
CA ILE A 356 9.40 6.95 -5.87
C ILE A 356 8.98 6.88 -4.40
N VAL A 357 9.82 7.37 -3.48
CA VAL A 357 9.55 7.22 -2.04
C VAL A 357 8.31 7.99 -1.61
N ALA A 358 8.00 9.14 -2.24
CA ALA A 358 6.81 9.91 -1.94
C ALA A 358 5.52 9.12 -2.23
N LEU A 359 5.52 8.24 -3.24
CA LEU A 359 4.36 7.40 -3.54
C LEU A 359 4.31 6.15 -2.64
N SER A 360 5.46 5.56 -2.32
CA SER A 360 5.57 4.28 -1.61
C SER A 360 5.09 4.32 -0.15
N ILE A 361 5.22 5.44 0.56
CA ILE A 361 4.87 5.50 2.00
C ILE A 361 3.42 5.08 2.25
N ARG A 362 2.45 5.62 1.49
CA ARG A 362 1.03 5.26 1.67
C ARG A 362 0.72 3.84 1.21
N GLN A 363 1.48 3.28 0.27
CA GLN A 363 1.35 1.87 -0.12
C GLN A 363 1.74 0.95 1.04
N VAL A 364 2.88 1.22 1.69
CA VAL A 364 3.35 0.43 2.84
C VAL A 364 2.40 0.55 4.04
N PHE A 365 2.08 1.78 4.44
CA PHE A 365 1.21 2.00 5.61
C PHE A 365 -0.26 1.68 5.35
N GLY A 366 -0.69 1.66 4.08
CA GLY A 366 -2.01 1.19 3.68
C GLY A 366 -2.17 -0.32 3.76
N ALA A 367 -1.09 -1.09 3.84
CA ALA A 367 -1.14 -2.55 3.92
C ALA A 367 -1.22 -3.10 5.34
N VAL A 368 -1.18 -2.25 6.37
CA VAL A 368 -0.92 -2.68 7.76
C VAL A 368 -1.95 -2.16 8.77
N GLU A 369 -2.16 -2.93 9.83
CA GLU A 369 -3.00 -2.55 10.95
C GLU A 369 -2.38 -2.93 12.30
N LEU A 370 -2.38 -1.97 13.22
CA LEU A 370 -2.00 -2.20 14.61
C LEU A 370 -3.21 -2.71 15.40
N THR A 371 -2.99 -3.75 16.18
CA THR A 371 -4.02 -4.45 16.94
C THR A 371 -3.64 -4.63 18.41
N VAL A 372 -4.64 -4.82 19.24
CA VAL A 372 -4.53 -5.03 20.68
C VAL A 372 -5.44 -6.18 21.10
N SER A 373 -4.98 -7.02 22.02
CA SER A 373 -5.83 -8.07 22.60
C SER A 373 -6.69 -7.56 23.76
N LYS A 374 -7.61 -8.41 24.23
CA LYS A 374 -8.40 -8.18 25.44
C LYS A 374 -7.94 -9.14 26.54
N MET A 375 -7.82 -8.64 27.77
CA MET A 375 -7.66 -9.47 28.97
C MET A 375 -8.96 -10.24 29.25
N GLY A 376 -8.92 -11.27 30.10
CA GLY A 376 -10.12 -12.00 30.52
C GLY A 376 -11.20 -11.13 31.20
N SER A 377 -10.84 -9.92 31.63
CA SER A 377 -11.78 -8.89 32.16
C SER A 377 -12.53 -8.11 31.06
N GLY A 378 -12.19 -8.30 29.79
CA GLY A 378 -12.73 -7.54 28.65
C GLY A 378 -12.02 -6.22 28.36
N LYS A 379 -11.10 -5.76 29.22
CA LYS A 379 -10.29 -4.56 28.98
C LYS A 379 -9.17 -4.83 27.97
N PHE A 380 -8.79 -3.81 27.19
CA PHE A 380 -7.66 -3.89 26.28
C PHE A 380 -6.33 -4.09 27.01
N ASN A 381 -5.51 -5.01 26.50
CA ASN A 381 -4.17 -5.28 26.99
C ASN A 381 -3.15 -4.49 26.16
N THR A 382 -2.88 -3.25 26.53
CA THR A 382 -1.95 -2.37 25.80
C THR A 382 -0.49 -2.80 25.86
N SER A 383 -0.16 -3.87 26.58
CA SER A 383 1.15 -4.53 26.54
C SER A 383 1.23 -5.64 25.48
N ASP A 384 0.10 -6.12 24.96
CA ASP A 384 0.01 -7.10 23.87
C ASP A 384 -0.48 -6.38 22.61
N VAL A 385 0.48 -5.78 21.91
CA VAL A 385 0.29 -5.06 20.66
C VAL A 385 0.98 -5.83 19.54
N MET A 386 0.28 -5.98 18.43
CA MET A 386 0.80 -6.62 17.23
C MET A 386 0.42 -5.81 16.01
N MET A 387 1.21 -5.93 14.95
CA MET A 387 0.94 -5.33 13.66
C MET A 387 0.77 -6.43 12.63
N PHE A 388 -0.30 -6.35 11.84
CA PHE A 388 -0.61 -7.31 10.79
C PHE A 388 -0.54 -6.63 9.43
N MET A 389 0.02 -7.31 8.45
CA MET A 389 0.12 -6.86 7.06
C MET A 389 -0.73 -7.74 6.15
N LYS A 390 -1.49 -7.12 5.24
CA LYS A 390 -2.13 -7.80 4.11
C LYS A 390 -1.19 -7.72 2.91
N GLU A 391 -0.97 -8.84 2.25
CA GLU A 391 -0.32 -8.88 0.95
C GLU A 391 -1.28 -8.37 -0.14
N ILE A 392 -1.14 -7.09 -0.49
CA ILE A 392 -2.02 -6.41 -1.45
C ILE A 392 -1.52 -6.61 -2.88
N SER A 393 -2.42 -6.91 -3.82
CA SER A 393 -2.14 -7.20 -5.25
C SER A 393 -1.59 -8.59 -5.57
N SER A 394 -1.78 -9.54 -4.66
CA SER A 394 -1.45 -10.97 -4.80
C SER A 394 -2.59 -11.80 -4.17
N ASP A 395 -2.29 -12.88 -3.46
CA ASP A 395 -3.27 -13.84 -2.91
C ASP A 395 -3.87 -13.41 -1.55
N GLY A 396 -3.44 -12.27 -1.00
CA GLY A 396 -4.07 -11.67 0.17
C GLY A 396 -3.63 -12.28 1.51
N ASN A 397 -2.47 -12.94 1.56
CA ASN A 397 -1.94 -13.60 2.75
C ASN A 397 -1.65 -12.61 3.90
N VAL A 398 -1.48 -13.17 5.10
CA VAL A 398 -1.27 -12.41 6.34
C VAL A 398 0.19 -12.48 6.76
N ASN A 399 0.83 -11.32 6.90
CA ASN A 399 2.23 -11.17 7.31
C ASN A 399 3.21 -12.02 6.48
N THR A 400 2.99 -12.12 5.17
CA THR A 400 3.92 -12.78 4.23
C THR A 400 5.34 -12.22 4.40
N VAL A 401 6.29 -13.07 4.75
CA VAL A 401 7.60 -12.66 5.27
C VAL A 401 8.44 -12.00 4.18
N ASP A 402 8.41 -12.54 2.97
CA ASP A 402 9.07 -12.00 1.79
C ASP A 402 8.39 -10.73 1.23
N VAL A 403 7.18 -10.38 1.67
CA VAL A 403 6.52 -9.08 1.43
C VAL A 403 6.83 -8.07 2.54
N VAL A 404 6.92 -8.54 3.79
CA VAL A 404 7.38 -7.71 4.91
C VAL A 404 8.82 -7.25 4.67
N PHE A 405 9.69 -8.10 4.12
CA PHE A 405 11.09 -7.79 3.86
C PHE A 405 11.34 -6.57 2.95
N PRO A 406 10.78 -6.45 1.74
CA PRO A 406 10.95 -5.27 0.88
C PRO A 406 10.25 -4.02 1.44
N SER A 407 9.23 -4.16 2.29
CA SER A 407 8.61 -3.03 3.00
C SER A 407 9.45 -2.55 4.20
N TRP A 408 10.34 -3.39 4.71
CA TRP A 408 11.11 -3.18 5.95
C TRP A 408 11.89 -1.86 6.01
N PRO A 409 12.54 -1.38 4.93
CA PRO A 409 13.24 -0.10 4.96
C PRO A 409 12.34 1.08 5.34
N ALA A 410 11.05 1.05 4.94
CA ALA A 410 10.11 2.09 5.31
C ALA A 410 9.89 2.10 6.83
N PHE A 411 9.68 0.94 7.47
CA PHE A 411 9.55 0.87 8.93
C PHE A 411 10.82 1.26 9.66
N LEU A 412 12.00 0.82 9.19
CA LEU A 412 13.28 1.22 9.79
C LEU A 412 13.51 2.74 9.71
N TYR A 413 13.11 3.36 8.61
CA TYR A 413 13.20 4.80 8.40
C TYR A 413 12.20 5.56 9.29
N THR A 414 10.93 5.17 9.26
CA THR A 414 9.85 5.93 9.92
C THR A 414 9.80 5.71 11.42
N ASN A 415 9.85 4.45 11.86
CA ASN A 415 9.90 4.05 13.27
C ASN A 415 10.21 2.55 13.38
N ALA A 416 11.48 2.23 13.63
CA ALA A 416 11.94 0.85 13.72
C ALA A 416 11.26 0.04 14.85
N ALA A 417 10.64 0.69 15.84
CA ALA A 417 9.85 0.00 16.87
C ALA A 417 8.62 -0.72 16.30
N LEU A 418 8.04 -0.24 15.18
CA LEU A 418 6.94 -0.91 14.50
C LEU A 418 7.36 -2.26 13.92
N GLY A 419 8.61 -2.38 13.47
CA GLY A 419 9.14 -3.61 12.91
C GLY A 419 9.03 -4.79 13.88
N LYS A 420 9.26 -4.56 15.19
CA LYS A 420 9.03 -5.59 16.21
C LYS A 420 7.58 -6.04 16.25
N LEU A 421 6.64 -5.09 16.25
CA LEU A 421 5.21 -5.40 16.30
C LEU A 421 4.75 -6.22 15.09
N LEU A 422 5.40 -6.01 13.94
CA LEU A 422 5.11 -6.74 12.70
C LEU A 422 5.69 -8.16 12.68
N LEU A 423 6.82 -8.37 13.35
CA LEU A 423 7.44 -9.69 13.50
C LEU A 423 6.81 -10.54 14.63
N LEU A 424 6.20 -9.91 15.64
CA LEU A 424 5.63 -10.61 16.80
C LEU A 424 4.61 -11.72 16.43
N PRO A 425 3.64 -11.51 15.52
CA PRO A 425 2.71 -12.57 15.13
C PRO A 425 3.41 -13.83 14.60
N LEU A 426 4.43 -13.64 13.76
CA LEU A 426 5.19 -14.72 13.14
C LEU A 426 6.02 -15.48 14.18
N PHE A 427 6.66 -14.74 15.08
CA PHE A 427 7.47 -15.32 16.15
C PHE A 427 6.63 -16.08 17.16
N GLU A 428 5.61 -15.43 17.71
CA GLU A 428 4.80 -16.02 18.77
C GLU A 428 4.08 -17.28 18.29
N TYR A 429 3.60 -17.31 17.04
CA TYR A 429 3.05 -18.52 16.44
C TYR A 429 4.09 -19.64 16.32
N GLN A 430 5.26 -19.39 15.73
CA GLN A 430 6.24 -20.46 15.53
C GLN A 430 6.82 -20.99 16.86
N VAL A 431 6.91 -20.16 17.90
CA VAL A 431 7.31 -20.58 19.27
C VAL A 431 6.33 -21.59 19.87
N THR A 432 5.06 -21.58 19.45
CA THR A 432 4.08 -22.56 19.93
C THR A 432 4.42 -24.00 19.52
N GLY A 433 5.28 -24.19 18.50
CA GLY A 433 5.59 -25.49 17.92
C GLY A 433 4.48 -26.06 17.03
N GLN A 434 3.49 -25.24 16.65
CA GLN A 434 2.40 -25.64 15.75
C GLN A 434 2.83 -25.74 14.29
N TYR A 435 3.88 -25.04 13.89
CA TYR A 435 4.48 -25.16 12.56
C TYR A 435 5.49 -26.33 12.55
N PRO A 436 5.33 -27.33 11.68
CA PRO A 436 6.13 -28.57 11.74
C PRO A 436 7.50 -28.47 11.05
N ASN A 437 7.71 -27.48 10.18
CA ASN A 437 8.94 -27.38 9.40
C ASN A 437 10.10 -26.76 10.21
N LYS A 438 11.33 -26.99 9.73
CA LYS A 438 12.55 -26.53 10.41
C LYS A 438 13.03 -25.14 9.97
N TRP A 439 12.40 -24.55 8.97
CA TRP A 439 12.64 -23.21 8.45
C TRP A 439 11.58 -22.22 8.96
N SER A 440 11.68 -20.94 8.62
CA SER A 440 10.64 -19.95 8.92
C SER A 440 9.43 -20.13 8.00
N ILE A 441 8.22 -19.94 8.53
CA ILE A 441 6.99 -19.81 7.74
C ILE A 441 7.12 -18.73 6.66
N HIS A 442 6.36 -18.91 5.58
CA HIS A 442 6.07 -17.91 4.57
C HIS A 442 5.07 -16.85 5.07
N ASP A 443 3.91 -17.30 5.56
CA ASP A 443 2.86 -16.42 6.07
C ASP A 443 2.13 -17.08 7.25
N ILE A 444 1.31 -16.30 7.96
CA ILE A 444 0.50 -16.79 9.08
C ILE A 444 -0.97 -16.99 8.70
N GLY A 445 -1.33 -16.93 7.43
CA GLY A 445 -2.69 -17.19 7.00
C GLY A 445 -2.93 -16.89 5.52
N ALA A 446 -3.55 -17.85 4.84
CA ALA A 446 -3.87 -17.80 3.40
C ALA A 446 -4.93 -16.76 2.99
N SER A 447 -5.49 -15.99 3.92
CA SER A 447 -6.38 -14.87 3.59
C SER A 447 -6.50 -13.88 4.75
N TYR A 448 -6.26 -12.61 4.48
CA TYR A 448 -6.49 -11.54 5.45
C TYR A 448 -8.00 -11.40 5.71
N PRO A 449 -8.45 -11.17 6.96
CA PRO A 449 -7.68 -10.90 8.18
C PRO A 449 -7.51 -12.14 9.10
N LYS A 450 -7.40 -13.35 8.54
CA LYS A 450 -7.34 -14.61 9.30
C LYS A 450 -5.90 -15.11 9.40
N ALA A 451 -5.24 -14.77 10.50
CA ALA A 451 -3.92 -15.27 10.86
C ALA A 451 -4.04 -16.63 11.59
N LEU A 452 -4.35 -17.70 10.86
CA LEU A 452 -4.66 -19.03 11.43
C LEU A 452 -3.48 -20.01 11.44
N GLY A 453 -2.38 -19.68 10.78
CA GLY A 453 -1.14 -20.46 10.72
C GLY A 453 -1.23 -21.75 9.89
N PRO A 454 -0.18 -22.09 9.10
CA PRO A 454 -0.11 -23.36 8.37
C PRO A 454 0.30 -24.52 9.31
N ASN A 455 -0.63 -25.02 10.10
CA ASN A 455 -0.35 -26.10 11.08
C ASN A 455 0.04 -27.44 10.45
N ASP A 456 -0.24 -27.64 9.16
CA ASP A 456 0.21 -28.79 8.37
C ASP A 456 1.60 -28.59 7.75
N GLY A 457 2.12 -27.37 7.77
CA GLY A 457 3.39 -27.00 7.16
C GLY A 457 3.36 -26.94 5.63
N ASP A 458 2.18 -26.83 5.02
CA ASP A 458 1.98 -26.75 3.56
C ASP A 458 1.84 -25.29 3.10
N ASP A 459 2.64 -24.40 3.69
CA ASP A 459 2.81 -23.03 3.22
C ASP A 459 3.75 -22.98 2.01
N GLU A 460 3.81 -21.81 1.37
CA GLU A 460 4.56 -21.63 0.15
C GLU A 460 6.07 -21.93 0.35
N PRO A 461 6.69 -22.81 -0.46
CA PRO A 461 8.00 -23.38 -0.15
C PRO A 461 9.18 -22.43 -0.47
N MET A 462 9.34 -21.39 0.36
CA MET A 462 10.41 -20.39 0.32
C MET A 462 11.43 -20.50 1.48
N PRO A 463 11.96 -21.69 1.83
CA PRO A 463 12.58 -21.91 3.13
C PRO A 463 13.90 -21.13 3.35
N VAL A 464 14.73 -20.92 2.31
CA VAL A 464 15.96 -20.12 2.42
C VAL A 464 15.64 -18.62 2.45
N GLU A 465 14.68 -18.18 1.64
CA GLU A 465 14.25 -16.78 1.55
C GLU A 465 13.74 -16.32 2.92
N GLU A 466 12.81 -17.06 3.52
CA GLU A 466 12.13 -16.63 4.74
C GLU A 466 12.98 -16.75 6.00
N SER A 467 13.77 -17.82 6.09
CA SER A 467 14.74 -17.97 7.17
C SER A 467 15.78 -16.83 7.13
N GLY A 468 16.23 -16.44 5.94
CA GLY A 468 17.16 -15.32 5.76
C GLY A 468 16.50 -13.97 6.08
N ASN A 469 15.28 -13.74 5.58
CA ASN A 469 14.51 -12.52 5.80
C ASN A 469 14.32 -12.22 7.28
N ILE A 470 13.84 -13.18 8.08
CA ILE A 470 13.60 -12.97 9.51
C ILE A 470 14.90 -12.67 10.26
N LEU A 471 16.01 -13.36 9.97
CA LEU A 471 17.29 -13.12 10.63
C LEU A 471 17.81 -11.70 10.34
N ILE A 472 17.73 -11.26 9.08
CA ILE A 472 18.14 -9.92 8.65
C ILE A 472 17.26 -8.84 9.29
N MET A 473 15.93 -9.00 9.24
CA MET A 473 14.99 -8.06 9.84
C MET A 473 15.17 -7.97 11.36
N THR A 474 15.37 -9.10 12.03
CA THR A 474 15.60 -9.15 13.48
C THR A 474 16.87 -8.41 13.88
N LEU A 475 18.00 -8.67 13.21
CA LEU A 475 19.24 -7.97 13.53
C LEU A 475 19.13 -6.47 13.25
N SER A 476 18.60 -6.08 12.09
CA SER A 476 18.47 -4.67 11.73
C SER A 476 17.56 -3.90 12.70
N HIS A 477 16.49 -4.53 13.20
CA HIS A 477 15.67 -3.96 14.28
C HIS A 477 16.49 -3.69 15.54
N VAL A 478 17.25 -4.69 16.00
CA VAL A 478 18.08 -4.57 17.22
C VAL A 478 19.16 -3.51 17.03
N GLN A 479 19.83 -3.47 15.89
CA GLN A 479 20.85 -2.46 15.57
C GLN A 479 20.25 -1.04 15.56
N ARG A 480 19.03 -0.88 15.04
CA ARG A 480 18.41 0.43 14.86
C ARG A 480 17.78 0.98 16.14
N THR A 481 17.29 0.11 17.02
CA THR A 481 16.54 0.48 18.23
C THR A 481 17.35 0.30 19.53
N GLY A 482 18.33 -0.60 19.53
CA GLY A 482 18.96 -1.12 20.74
C GLY A 482 18.07 -2.06 21.58
N ASP A 483 16.82 -2.31 21.17
CA ASP A 483 15.91 -3.23 21.86
C ASP A 483 16.30 -4.68 21.56
N LYS A 484 16.85 -5.36 22.56
CA LYS A 484 17.27 -6.76 22.47
C LYS A 484 16.16 -7.75 22.81
N SER A 485 14.96 -7.30 23.17
CA SER A 485 13.92 -8.18 23.72
C SER A 485 13.50 -9.31 22.77
N LEU A 486 13.48 -9.10 21.45
CA LEU A 486 13.24 -10.20 20.51
C LEU A 486 14.30 -11.30 20.69
N ILE A 487 15.58 -10.93 20.68
CA ILE A 487 16.70 -11.88 20.70
C ILE A 487 17.06 -12.43 22.09
N THR A 488 16.56 -11.85 23.19
CA THR A 488 16.87 -12.31 24.57
C THR A 488 15.75 -13.08 25.25
N THR A 489 14.53 -13.06 24.72
CA THR A 489 13.37 -13.61 25.45
C THR A 489 13.15 -15.08 25.11
N TYR A 490 12.65 -15.37 23.91
CA TYR A 490 12.20 -16.73 23.54
C TYR A 490 12.45 -17.12 22.07
N VAL A 491 12.84 -16.20 21.17
CA VAL A 491 13.02 -16.55 19.75
C VAL A 491 14.44 -16.97 19.39
N PHE A 492 15.42 -16.84 20.30
CA PHE A 492 16.82 -17.16 20.00
C PHE A 492 16.99 -18.61 19.51
N ASP A 493 16.31 -19.56 20.13
CA ASP A 493 16.38 -20.97 19.72
C ASP A 493 15.76 -21.21 18.32
N LEU A 494 14.70 -20.46 17.97
CA LEU A 494 14.14 -20.49 16.61
C LEU A 494 15.12 -19.89 15.59
N LEU A 495 15.72 -18.74 15.91
CA LEU A 495 16.73 -18.11 15.05
C LEU A 495 17.94 -19.02 14.84
N ASP A 496 18.37 -19.74 15.89
CA ASP A 496 19.43 -20.75 15.83
C ASP A 496 19.01 -21.92 14.93
N GLN A 497 17.80 -22.45 15.10
CA GLN A 497 17.24 -23.53 14.27
C GLN A 497 17.22 -23.15 12.79
N TRP A 498 16.69 -21.98 12.45
CA TRP A 498 16.65 -21.50 11.07
C TRP A 498 18.05 -21.27 10.51
N THR A 499 18.99 -20.82 11.33
CA THR A 499 20.39 -20.70 10.91
C THR A 499 21.01 -22.05 10.61
N GLN A 500 20.71 -23.10 11.39
CA GLN A 500 21.16 -24.47 11.08
C GLN A 500 20.58 -24.99 9.77
N PHE A 501 19.32 -24.65 9.46
CA PHE A 501 18.73 -24.91 8.16
C PHE A 501 19.48 -24.16 7.05
N LEU A 502 19.73 -22.85 7.21
CA LEU A 502 20.48 -22.05 6.25
C LEU A 502 21.89 -22.59 5.99
N ILE A 503 22.58 -23.10 7.01
CA ILE A 503 23.90 -23.76 6.84
C ILE A 503 23.77 -25.01 5.96
N THR A 504 22.65 -25.71 5.99
CA THR A 504 22.46 -26.90 5.15
C THR A 504 22.17 -26.53 3.69
N ASP A 505 21.35 -25.49 3.46
CA ASP A 505 20.72 -25.27 2.15
C ASP A 505 21.16 -23.98 1.42
N SER A 506 21.85 -23.03 2.06
CA SER A 506 22.07 -21.71 1.44
C SER A 506 23.19 -21.67 0.41
N LEU A 507 24.27 -22.43 0.59
CA LEU A 507 25.43 -22.34 -0.31
C LEU A 507 25.09 -22.84 -1.72
N ILE A 508 24.30 -23.92 -1.80
CA ILE A 508 23.80 -24.51 -3.03
C ILE A 508 22.28 -24.71 -2.87
N PRO A 509 21.48 -23.65 -3.09
CA PRO A 509 20.04 -23.72 -2.88
C PRO A 509 19.40 -24.82 -3.73
N ALA A 510 18.58 -25.66 -3.09
CA ALA A 510 17.75 -26.64 -3.78
C ALA A 510 16.74 -25.95 -4.72
N ASN A 511 16.01 -26.75 -5.52
CA ASN A 511 14.92 -26.23 -6.34
C ASN A 511 13.77 -25.73 -5.45
N GLN A 512 13.73 -24.42 -5.23
CA GLN A 512 12.72 -23.72 -4.45
C GLN A 512 12.38 -22.40 -5.14
N ILE A 513 11.30 -21.78 -4.70
CA ILE A 513 10.93 -20.41 -5.07
C ILE A 513 11.63 -19.41 -4.14
N SER A 514 11.78 -18.19 -4.63
CA SER A 514 12.13 -16.99 -3.86
C SER A 514 10.95 -16.02 -3.96
N THR A 515 11.11 -14.80 -3.43
CA THR A 515 10.16 -13.69 -3.66
C THR A 515 9.93 -13.35 -5.15
N ASP A 516 10.76 -13.89 -6.05
CA ASP A 516 10.56 -13.81 -7.50
C ASP A 516 9.73 -15.01 -8.01
N ASP A 517 8.74 -15.42 -7.23
CA ASP A 517 7.88 -16.60 -7.40
C ASP A 517 7.13 -16.62 -8.74
N PHE A 518 6.75 -15.43 -9.24
CA PHE A 518 6.15 -15.21 -10.57
C PHE A 518 7.04 -15.68 -11.72
N ALA A 519 8.35 -15.85 -11.49
CA ALA A 519 9.29 -16.40 -12.46
C ALA A 519 9.58 -17.91 -12.24
N GLY A 520 8.90 -18.53 -11.27
CA GLY A 520 8.94 -19.96 -10.94
C GLY A 520 10.15 -20.39 -10.11
N SER A 521 10.12 -21.64 -9.66
CA SER A 521 11.19 -22.25 -8.87
C SER A 521 12.48 -22.41 -9.67
N LEU A 522 13.62 -22.24 -9.03
CA LEU A 522 14.93 -22.43 -9.64
C LEU A 522 15.93 -22.99 -8.62
N ALA A 523 16.74 -23.96 -9.05
CA ALA A 523 17.86 -24.47 -8.25
C ALA A 523 19.12 -23.60 -8.44
N ASN A 524 20.03 -23.66 -7.46
CA ASN A 524 21.33 -22.99 -7.51
C ASN A 524 21.23 -21.47 -7.73
N GLN A 525 20.19 -20.84 -7.19
CA GLN A 525 19.94 -19.41 -7.34
C GLN A 525 21.02 -18.59 -6.65
N THR A 526 21.74 -17.78 -7.44
CA THR A 526 22.84 -16.96 -6.94
C THR A 526 22.38 -15.93 -5.92
N ASN A 527 21.27 -15.23 -6.21
CA ASN A 527 20.75 -14.17 -5.35
C ASN A 527 20.11 -14.72 -4.06
N LEU A 528 19.48 -15.90 -4.12
CA LEU A 528 18.94 -16.59 -2.95
C LEU A 528 20.06 -17.05 -2.00
N ALA A 529 21.17 -17.54 -2.55
CA ALA A 529 22.34 -17.90 -1.74
C ALA A 529 22.93 -16.69 -1.00
N ILE A 530 22.92 -15.49 -1.61
CA ILE A 530 23.31 -14.25 -0.92
C ILE A 530 22.45 -14.04 0.32
N LYS A 531 21.12 -14.19 0.21
CA LYS A 531 20.20 -14.06 1.36
C LYS A 531 20.61 -14.97 2.50
N GLY A 532 20.79 -16.26 2.22
CA GLY A 532 21.13 -17.25 3.24
C GLY A 532 22.48 -16.98 3.90
N ILE A 533 23.50 -16.56 3.12
CA ILE A 533 24.82 -16.17 3.65
C ILE A 533 24.71 -14.97 4.58
N VAL A 534 23.98 -13.92 4.18
CA VAL A 534 23.75 -12.75 5.05
C VAL A 534 22.93 -13.14 6.28
N GLY A 535 21.94 -14.02 6.16
CA GLY A 535 21.18 -14.57 7.29
C GLY A 535 22.06 -15.27 8.33
N ILE A 536 22.97 -16.16 7.89
CA ILE A 536 23.95 -16.82 8.78
C ILE A 536 24.84 -15.77 9.47
N LYS A 537 25.31 -14.76 8.73
CA LYS A 537 26.11 -13.68 9.31
C LYS A 537 25.30 -12.83 10.29
N ALA A 538 24.02 -12.59 10.02
CA ALA A 538 23.13 -11.88 10.92
C ALA A 538 22.97 -12.63 12.24
N MET A 539 22.80 -13.96 12.21
CA MET A 539 22.77 -14.78 13.42
C MET A 539 24.09 -14.73 14.19
N ALA A 540 25.23 -14.65 13.49
CA ALA A 540 26.52 -14.49 14.15
C ALA A 540 26.60 -13.20 14.98
N GLU A 541 26.07 -12.09 14.46
CA GLU A 541 25.98 -10.82 15.21
C GLU A 541 24.96 -10.90 16.35
N ILE A 542 23.80 -11.54 16.12
CA ILE A 542 22.80 -11.78 17.17
C ILE A 542 23.41 -12.59 18.33
N ALA A 543 24.13 -13.66 18.04
CA ALA A 543 24.85 -14.47 19.04
C ALA A 543 25.84 -13.63 19.85
N SER A 544 26.59 -12.74 19.19
CA SER A 544 27.48 -11.79 19.87
C SER A 544 26.70 -10.85 20.81
N LEU A 545 25.56 -10.32 20.36
CA LEU A 545 24.72 -9.39 21.13
C LEU A 545 24.13 -10.01 22.39
N VAL A 546 23.94 -11.32 22.44
CA VAL A 546 23.48 -12.08 23.63
C VAL A 546 24.64 -12.69 24.44
N GLY A 547 25.89 -12.49 24.01
CA GLY A 547 27.09 -12.94 24.74
C GLY A 547 27.58 -14.35 24.38
N ASP A 548 26.99 -15.01 23.37
CA ASP A 548 27.47 -16.29 22.86
C ASP A 548 28.56 -16.10 21.79
N THR A 549 29.77 -15.83 22.27
CA THR A 549 30.93 -15.57 21.42
C THR A 549 31.38 -16.80 20.64
N ALA A 550 31.13 -18.01 21.14
CA ALA A 550 31.51 -19.26 20.47
C ALA A 550 30.64 -19.49 19.23
N ARG A 551 29.31 -19.37 19.37
CA ARG A 551 28.37 -19.48 18.24
C ARG A 551 28.58 -18.34 17.24
N SER A 552 28.80 -17.12 17.73
CA SER A 552 29.13 -15.96 16.88
C SER A 552 30.37 -16.21 16.00
N ALA A 553 31.45 -16.71 16.59
CA ALA A 553 32.67 -17.03 15.86
C ALA A 553 32.44 -18.14 14.82
N ASN A 554 31.72 -19.20 15.20
CA ASN A 554 31.40 -20.31 14.29
C ASN A 554 30.60 -19.85 13.06
N TYR A 555 29.49 -19.13 13.26
CA TYR A 555 28.65 -18.66 12.16
C TYR A 555 29.35 -17.60 11.30
N SER A 556 30.18 -16.74 11.89
CA SER A 556 31.00 -15.80 11.11
C SER A 556 32.00 -16.52 10.19
N LEU A 557 32.62 -17.61 10.68
CA LEU A 557 33.54 -18.43 9.87
C LEU A 557 32.81 -19.13 8.72
N ILE A 558 31.62 -19.68 8.99
CA ILE A 558 30.80 -20.34 7.96
C ILE A 558 30.39 -19.34 6.88
N ALA A 559 29.82 -18.20 7.25
CA ALA A 559 29.40 -17.18 6.29
C ALA A 559 30.57 -16.69 5.41
N SER A 560 31.74 -16.44 6.01
CA SER A 560 32.95 -16.02 5.27
C SER A 560 33.46 -17.11 4.32
N SER A 561 33.42 -18.37 4.76
CA SER A 561 33.77 -19.52 3.92
C SER A 561 32.80 -19.67 2.75
N TYR A 562 31.51 -19.43 2.98
CA TYR A 562 30.48 -19.50 1.96
C TYR A 562 30.64 -18.42 0.91
N VAL A 563 30.97 -17.17 1.27
CA VAL A 563 31.26 -16.13 0.27
C VAL A 563 32.38 -16.57 -0.67
N THR A 564 33.47 -17.13 -0.15
CA THR A 564 34.59 -17.60 -0.99
C THR A 564 34.18 -18.69 -1.98
N GLN A 565 33.38 -19.66 -1.52
CA GLN A 565 32.87 -20.74 -2.36
C GLN A 565 31.81 -20.25 -3.35
N TRP A 566 30.85 -19.46 -2.87
CA TRP A 566 29.79 -18.83 -3.65
C TRP A 566 30.36 -18.02 -4.80
N GLN A 567 31.40 -17.21 -4.59
CA GLN A 567 32.05 -16.46 -5.68
C GLN A 567 32.53 -17.37 -6.81
N THR A 568 32.99 -18.58 -6.49
CA THR A 568 33.45 -19.56 -7.48
C THR A 568 32.28 -20.15 -8.28
N PHE A 569 31.10 -20.32 -7.67
CA PHE A 569 29.92 -20.88 -8.32
C PHE A 569 29.10 -19.84 -9.10
N ALA A 570 29.02 -18.63 -8.54
CA ALA A 570 28.13 -17.57 -8.96
C ALA A 570 28.73 -16.64 -10.02
N THR A 571 30.05 -16.49 -10.09
CA THR A 571 30.67 -15.58 -11.05
C THR A 571 30.75 -16.23 -12.41
N ALA A 572 30.24 -15.56 -13.45
CA ALA A 572 30.39 -16.03 -14.82
C ALA A 572 31.87 -16.19 -15.18
N SER A 573 32.24 -17.16 -16.02
CA SER A 573 33.64 -17.49 -16.37
C SER A 573 34.45 -16.29 -16.89
N GLY A 574 33.77 -15.31 -17.50
CA GLY A 574 34.40 -14.06 -17.96
C GLY A 574 34.73 -13.04 -16.86
N GLY A 575 34.31 -13.28 -15.61
CA GLY A 575 34.56 -12.43 -14.44
C GLY A 575 33.82 -11.08 -14.46
N LYS A 576 32.82 -10.93 -15.33
CA LYS A 576 32.14 -9.64 -15.57
C LYS A 576 30.88 -9.44 -14.75
N HIS A 577 30.23 -10.52 -14.33
CA HIS A 577 28.95 -10.50 -13.64
C HIS A 577 28.70 -11.80 -12.90
N LEU A 578 27.68 -11.78 -12.04
CA LEU A 578 27.13 -12.94 -11.37
C LEU A 578 26.00 -13.54 -12.21
N THR A 579 25.98 -14.86 -12.31
CA THR A 579 24.94 -15.61 -13.05
C THR A 579 23.63 -15.64 -12.27
N LEU A 580 22.49 -15.85 -12.93
CA LEU A 580 21.21 -16.06 -12.25
C LEU A 580 21.22 -17.36 -11.44
N SER A 581 21.68 -18.43 -12.09
CA SER A 581 21.89 -19.75 -11.50
C SER A 581 23.32 -20.19 -11.75
N TYR A 582 23.92 -20.90 -10.79
CA TYR A 582 25.34 -21.26 -10.85
C TYR A 582 25.75 -21.97 -12.15
N GLY A 583 26.91 -21.58 -12.68
CA GLY A 583 27.50 -22.19 -13.87
C GLY A 583 26.82 -21.84 -15.21
N ASN A 584 25.78 -21.01 -15.22
CA ASN A 584 25.18 -20.52 -16.47
C ASN A 584 25.71 -19.13 -16.85
N ASP A 585 26.85 -19.09 -17.54
CA ASP A 585 27.54 -17.87 -17.98
C ASP A 585 26.70 -16.91 -18.83
N THR A 586 25.64 -17.43 -19.48
CA THR A 586 24.75 -16.61 -20.32
C THR A 586 23.64 -15.91 -19.53
N SER A 587 23.42 -16.34 -18.29
CA SER A 587 22.39 -15.79 -17.40
C SER A 587 22.94 -14.68 -16.50
N TRP A 588 22.04 -13.86 -15.98
CA TRP A 588 22.29 -12.86 -14.96
C TRP A 588 20.99 -12.48 -14.26
N GLY A 589 21.09 -11.86 -13.08
CA GLY A 589 19.97 -11.30 -12.35
C GLY A 589 20.41 -10.21 -11.37
N LEU A 590 19.46 -9.41 -10.91
CA LEU A 590 19.68 -8.42 -9.87
C LEU A 590 20.07 -9.14 -8.57
N SER A 591 21.28 -8.87 -8.10
CA SER A 591 21.78 -9.35 -6.81
C SER A 591 21.25 -8.47 -5.67
N TYR A 592 19.94 -8.23 -5.63
CA TYR A 592 19.32 -7.29 -4.71
C TYR A 592 19.49 -7.69 -3.24
N ASN A 593 19.72 -8.97 -2.94
CA ASN A 593 19.98 -9.42 -1.56
C ASN A 593 21.30 -8.91 -0.99
N LEU A 594 22.22 -8.38 -1.83
CA LEU A 594 23.41 -7.67 -1.36
C LEU A 594 23.06 -6.39 -0.56
N PHE A 595 21.86 -5.85 -0.74
CA PHE A 595 21.34 -4.75 0.09
C PHE A 595 21.42 -5.08 1.58
N ALA A 596 21.11 -6.32 1.98
CA ALA A 596 21.09 -6.72 3.37
C ALA A 596 22.48 -6.67 4.03
N ASP A 597 23.55 -6.99 3.29
CA ASP A 597 24.92 -6.88 3.80
C ASP A 597 25.30 -5.41 4.10
N LYS A 598 24.87 -4.48 3.23
CA LYS A 598 25.05 -3.05 3.43
C LYS A 598 24.18 -2.50 4.56
N LEU A 599 22.91 -2.93 4.64
CA LEU A 599 21.97 -2.54 5.69
C LEU A 599 22.51 -2.89 7.07
N LEU A 600 23.02 -4.12 7.23
CA LEU A 600 23.50 -4.64 8.51
C LEU A 600 24.95 -4.21 8.82
N GLY A 601 25.68 -3.68 7.83
CA GLY A 601 27.09 -3.34 7.96
C GLY A 601 27.97 -4.56 8.21
N THR A 602 27.56 -5.75 7.77
CA THR A 602 28.26 -7.01 8.04
C THR A 602 29.54 -7.14 7.22
N ASN A 603 29.61 -6.49 6.06
CA ASN A 603 30.73 -6.49 5.13
C ASN A 603 31.24 -7.92 4.83
N VAL A 604 30.32 -8.88 4.71
CA VAL A 604 30.69 -10.28 4.43
C VAL A 604 31.01 -10.46 2.95
N PHE A 605 30.39 -9.68 2.07
CA PHE A 605 30.72 -9.65 0.65
C PHE A 605 31.78 -8.57 0.36
N PRO A 606 32.82 -8.88 -0.43
CA PRO A 606 33.86 -7.91 -0.75
C PRO A 606 33.33 -6.84 -1.72
N GLU A 607 33.83 -5.60 -1.59
CA GLU A 607 33.40 -4.45 -2.40
C GLU A 607 33.48 -4.70 -3.91
N ALA A 608 34.46 -5.49 -4.36
CA ALA A 608 34.62 -5.88 -5.76
C ALA A 608 33.37 -6.56 -6.37
N ILE A 609 32.51 -7.21 -5.56
CA ILE A 609 31.24 -7.77 -6.03
C ILE A 609 30.23 -6.67 -6.35
N PHE A 610 30.15 -5.63 -5.51
CA PHE A 610 29.27 -4.48 -5.73
C PHE A 610 29.72 -3.68 -6.97
N GLU A 611 31.03 -3.47 -7.11
CA GLU A 611 31.62 -2.79 -8.29
C GLU A 611 31.37 -3.58 -9.58
N MET A 612 31.52 -4.91 -9.54
CA MET A 612 31.25 -5.80 -10.67
C MET A 612 29.79 -5.70 -11.12
N GLN A 613 28.83 -5.84 -10.19
CA GLN A 613 27.40 -5.77 -10.51
C GLN A 613 26.97 -4.38 -10.98
N THR A 614 27.46 -3.32 -10.34
CA THR A 614 27.19 -1.94 -10.76
C THR A 614 27.66 -1.71 -12.20
N SER A 615 28.87 -2.19 -12.54
CA SER A 615 29.39 -2.10 -13.90
C SER A 615 28.55 -2.91 -14.87
N TRP A 616 28.14 -4.13 -14.51
CA TRP A 616 27.31 -5.00 -15.34
C TRP A 616 25.94 -4.41 -15.66
N TYR A 617 25.22 -3.89 -14.65
CA TYR A 617 23.86 -3.37 -14.82
C TYR A 617 23.78 -2.25 -15.86
N SER A 618 24.82 -1.42 -15.97
CA SER A 618 24.89 -0.37 -17.00
C SER A 618 24.89 -0.92 -18.44
N THR A 619 25.30 -2.18 -18.62
CA THR A 619 25.38 -2.85 -19.93
C THR A 619 24.09 -3.56 -20.34
N VAL A 620 23.19 -3.81 -19.39
CA VAL A 620 21.93 -4.56 -19.59
C VAL A 620 20.68 -3.74 -19.25
N ALA A 621 20.85 -2.46 -18.88
CA ALA A 621 19.74 -1.56 -18.62
C ALA A 621 18.93 -1.29 -19.90
N ASN A 622 17.60 -1.41 -19.78
CA ASN A 622 16.63 -1.06 -20.81
C ASN A 622 16.07 0.35 -20.58
N ALA A 623 15.17 0.78 -21.46
CA ALA A 623 14.52 2.10 -21.39
C ALA A 623 13.84 2.39 -20.03
N PHE A 624 13.33 1.35 -19.36
CA PHE A 624 12.61 1.46 -18.08
C PHE A 624 13.39 0.92 -16.87
N GLY A 625 14.70 0.73 -17.02
CA GLY A 625 15.58 0.23 -15.96
C GLY A 625 16.15 -1.15 -16.27
N VAL A 626 16.77 -1.74 -15.25
CA VAL A 626 17.44 -3.05 -15.34
C VAL A 626 16.39 -4.13 -15.15
N PRO A 627 16.22 -5.09 -16.09
CA PRO A 627 15.38 -6.26 -15.85
C PRO A 627 15.78 -7.00 -14.59
N LEU A 628 14.80 -7.65 -13.94
CA LEU A 628 15.04 -8.42 -12.73
C LEU A 628 16.05 -9.54 -12.96
N ASP A 629 15.84 -10.34 -13.98
CA ASP A 629 16.77 -11.37 -14.43
C ASP A 629 16.60 -11.70 -15.92
N THR A 630 17.13 -12.85 -16.35
CA THR A 630 17.19 -13.31 -17.73
C THR A 630 16.08 -14.28 -18.14
N ARG A 631 15.11 -14.55 -17.27
CA ARG A 631 13.95 -15.43 -17.55
C ARG A 631 12.88 -14.76 -18.40
#